data_AF-A0A067JMS5-F1
#
_entry.id   AF-A0A067JMS5-F1
#
_cell.length_a   1.000
_cell.length_b   1.000
_cell.length_c   1.000
_cell.angle_alpha   90.00
_cell.angle_beta   90.00
_cell.angle_gamma   90.00
#
_symmetry.space_group_name_H-M   'P 1'
#
loop_
_entity.id
_entity.type
_entity.pdbx_description
1 polymer ?
#
loop_
_entity_poly.entity_id
_entity_poly.type
_entity_poly.pdbx_seq_one_letter_code
_entity_poly.pdbx_strand_id
1 'polypeptide(L)'
;MGCLCTKQRIKHKDPTVLASPTYFTESQVEALYKLFKKLSSSLEDDEFISKEEFQLGLFRNSKKQSLFSDRIFQLFDSKQDGVIEFEEFIRSLSIFHPEAPQAEKVSFAFQLYDIRQTGFIEHQEVKKLIMALLEESDLILSDDIIEGIIDKTFEDADTKRDGKIDLEEWEQFVTRNPSLIKYMTIPYLRDIITAFPSFESTKDTEEDTIK
;
A
#
# COMPACT_ATOMS: atom_id res chain seq x y z
N MET A 1 18.83 -38.52 15.59
CA MET A 1 17.47 -38.34 16.15
C MET A 1 17.44 -36.95 16.77
N GLY A 2 17.15 -35.90 16.00
CA GLY A 2 15.80 -35.54 15.59
C GLY A 2 15.28 -34.46 16.55
N CYS A 3 15.88 -33.27 16.52
CA CYS A 3 15.46 -32.13 17.34
C CYS A 3 14.19 -31.55 16.70
N LEU A 4 13.04 -31.77 17.34
CA LEU A 4 11.80 -31.09 16.96
C LEU A 4 11.94 -29.62 17.34
N CYS A 5 12.29 -28.79 16.37
CA CYS A 5 11.99 -27.36 16.43
C CYS A 5 10.48 -27.21 16.41
N THR A 6 9.89 -27.00 17.59
CA THR A 6 8.50 -26.56 17.72
C THR A 6 8.38 -25.20 17.03
N LYS A 7 7.86 -25.19 15.80
CA LYS A 7 7.35 -24.00 15.13
C LYS A 7 6.26 -23.42 16.03
N GLN A 8 6.58 -22.38 16.76
CA GLN A 8 5.63 -21.65 17.58
C GLN A 8 4.73 -20.89 16.59
N ARG A 9 3.58 -21.49 16.24
CA ARG A 9 2.51 -20.80 15.48
C ARG A 9 2.25 -19.47 16.18
N ILE A 10 2.57 -18.37 15.52
CA ILE A 10 2.27 -17.03 16.02
C ILE A 10 0.74 -17.00 16.17
N LYS A 11 0.26 -16.84 17.39
CA LYS A 11 -1.18 -16.74 17.64
C LYS A 11 -1.68 -15.53 16.86
N HIS A 12 -2.56 -15.75 15.89
CA HIS A 12 -3.27 -14.70 15.18
C HIS A 12 -3.72 -13.64 16.18
N LYS A 13 -3.32 -12.38 15.95
CA LYS A 13 -3.90 -11.25 16.68
C LYS A 13 -5.40 -11.30 16.45
N ASP A 14 -6.16 -11.18 17.54
CA ASP A 14 -7.62 -11.19 17.54
C ASP A 14 -8.14 -10.17 16.50
N PRO A 15 -8.99 -10.57 15.54
CA PRO A 15 -9.57 -9.67 14.54
C PRO A 15 -10.20 -8.41 15.15
N THR A 16 -10.76 -8.53 16.36
CA THR A 16 -11.33 -7.41 17.14
C THR A 16 -10.29 -6.33 17.43
N VAL A 17 -9.07 -6.75 17.79
CA VAL A 17 -7.96 -5.83 18.13
C VAL A 17 -7.44 -5.13 16.88
N LEU A 18 -7.43 -5.81 15.74
CA LEU A 18 -6.99 -5.24 14.46
C LEU A 18 -8.06 -4.36 13.80
N ALA A 19 -9.34 -4.67 14.01
CA ALA A 19 -10.46 -3.89 13.49
C ALA A 19 -10.58 -2.53 14.21
N SER A 20 -10.46 -2.51 15.54
CA SER A 20 -10.68 -1.31 16.37
C SER A 20 -9.96 -0.02 15.93
N PRO A 21 -8.67 -0.04 15.53
CA PRO A 21 -7.98 1.16 15.07
C PRO A 21 -8.10 1.42 13.56
N THR A 22 -8.98 0.71 12.86
CA THR A 22 -9.12 0.77 11.39
C THR A 22 -10.54 1.08 10.97
N TYR A 23 -10.73 1.29 9.66
CA TYR A 23 -12.04 1.48 9.05
C TYR A 23 -12.67 0.14 8.60
N PHE A 24 -12.22 -0.98 9.17
CA PHE A 24 -12.74 -2.32 8.88
C PHE A 24 -13.51 -2.90 10.06
N THR A 25 -14.57 -3.65 9.75
CA THR A 25 -15.25 -4.55 10.68
C THR A 25 -14.46 -5.84 10.88
N GLU A 26 -14.75 -6.58 11.95
CA GLU A 26 -14.14 -7.89 12.24
C GLU A 26 -14.25 -8.85 11.05
N SER A 27 -15.44 -8.96 10.43
CA SER A 27 -15.64 -9.83 9.27
C SER A 27 -14.86 -9.38 8.03
N GLN A 28 -14.63 -8.08 7.85
CA GLN A 28 -13.76 -7.57 6.78
C GLN A 28 -12.28 -7.88 7.07
N VAL A 29 -11.84 -7.80 8.32
CA VAL A 29 -10.49 -8.20 8.73
C VAL A 29 -10.27 -9.70 8.49
N GLU A 30 -11.25 -10.55 8.77
CA GLU A 30 -11.19 -11.98 8.44
C GLU A 30 -11.10 -12.25 6.94
N ALA A 31 -11.87 -11.52 6.12
CA ALA A 31 -11.79 -11.62 4.67
C ALA A 31 -10.40 -11.17 4.15
N LEU A 32 -9.87 -10.07 4.69
CA LEU A 32 -8.52 -9.58 4.40
C LEU A 32 -7.43 -10.56 4.85
N TYR A 33 -7.65 -11.31 5.93
CA TYR A 33 -6.73 -12.36 6.36
C TYR A 33 -6.62 -13.48 5.32
N LYS A 34 -7.73 -13.87 4.68
CA LYS A 34 -7.70 -14.84 3.58
C LYS A 34 -6.93 -14.30 2.36
N LEU A 35 -7.07 -13.00 2.06
CA LEU A 35 -6.26 -12.35 1.02
C LEU A 35 -4.77 -12.36 1.38
N PHE A 36 -4.44 -11.97 2.61
CA PHE A 36 -3.09 -11.96 3.13
C PHE A 36 -2.44 -13.35 3.02
N LYS A 37 -3.10 -14.40 3.51
CA LYS A 37 -2.59 -15.77 3.43
C LYS A 37 -2.34 -16.24 2.00
N LYS A 38 -3.13 -15.78 1.03
CA LYS A 38 -2.91 -16.10 -0.39
C LYS A 38 -1.68 -15.40 -0.95
N LEU A 39 -1.39 -14.17 -0.50
CA LEU A 39 -0.21 -13.42 -0.91
C LEU A 39 1.06 -13.94 -0.23
N SER A 40 1.01 -14.15 1.08
CA SER A 40 2.12 -14.58 1.97
C SER A 40 2.49 -16.07 1.84
N SER A 41 1.98 -16.74 0.81
CA SER A 41 2.25 -18.15 0.53
C SER A 41 2.42 -18.37 -0.97
N SER A 42 2.64 -17.29 -1.72
CA SER A 42 2.65 -17.33 -3.18
C SER A 42 4.01 -17.74 -3.73
N LEU A 43 5.08 -17.49 -2.96
CA LEU A 43 6.42 -18.00 -3.22
C LEU A 43 6.90 -18.88 -2.06
N GLU A 44 6.75 -18.42 -0.82
CA GLU A 44 7.15 -19.14 0.39
C GLU A 44 6.05 -19.04 1.46
N ASP A 45 5.67 -20.15 2.12
CA ASP A 45 4.66 -20.14 3.18
C ASP A 45 5.33 -19.90 4.55
N ASP A 46 5.69 -18.64 4.79
CA ASP A 46 6.35 -18.17 6.01
C ASP A 46 5.47 -17.24 6.87
N GLU A 47 4.25 -16.95 6.42
CA GLU A 47 3.28 -16.05 7.05
C GLU A 47 3.59 -14.55 6.96
N PHE A 48 4.52 -14.16 6.07
CA PHE A 48 4.82 -12.76 5.75
C PHE A 48 4.67 -12.50 4.25
N ILE A 49 4.44 -11.26 3.85
CA ILE A 49 4.49 -10.89 2.43
C ILE A 49 5.86 -10.29 2.15
N SER A 50 6.68 -11.01 1.38
CA SER A 50 7.94 -10.48 0.85
C SER A 50 7.71 -9.45 -0.27
N LYS A 51 8.75 -8.70 -0.62
CA LYS A 51 8.68 -7.73 -1.72
C LYS A 51 8.32 -8.39 -3.06
N GLU A 52 8.85 -9.58 -3.31
CA GLU A 52 8.61 -10.36 -4.52
C GLU A 52 7.17 -10.86 -4.59
N GLU A 53 6.60 -11.31 -3.46
CA GLU A 53 5.20 -11.72 -3.37
C GLU A 53 4.24 -10.53 -3.51
N PHE A 54 4.61 -9.38 -2.95
CA PHE A 54 3.86 -8.15 -3.11
C PHE A 54 3.79 -7.72 -4.59
N GLN A 55 4.94 -7.72 -5.29
CA GLN A 55 5.01 -7.43 -6.72
C GLN A 55 4.24 -8.47 -7.56
N LEU A 56 4.30 -9.75 -7.18
CA LEU A 56 3.53 -10.81 -7.82
C LEU A 56 2.02 -10.59 -7.65
N GLY A 57 1.57 -10.19 -6.47
CA GLY A 57 0.18 -9.87 -6.18
C GLY A 57 -0.35 -8.70 -7.00
N LEU A 58 0.45 -7.63 -7.16
CA LEU A 58 0.05 -6.43 -7.90
C LEU A 58 0.09 -6.61 -9.42
N PHE A 59 1.15 -7.23 -9.95
CA PHE A 59 1.43 -7.23 -11.39
C PHE A 59 1.33 -8.59 -12.06
N ARG A 60 1.10 -9.66 -11.28
CA ARG A 60 1.27 -11.05 -11.74
C ARG A 60 2.66 -11.32 -12.31
N ASN A 61 3.66 -10.54 -11.86
CA ASN A 61 5.06 -10.64 -12.26
C ASN A 61 5.95 -10.15 -11.12
N SER A 62 6.64 -11.08 -10.44
CA SER A 62 7.54 -10.80 -9.33
C SER A 62 8.85 -10.11 -9.72
N LYS A 63 9.11 -9.89 -11.02
CA LYS A 63 10.30 -9.20 -11.52
C LYS A 63 9.99 -7.81 -12.09
N LYS A 64 8.72 -7.39 -12.08
CA LYS A 64 8.35 -6.06 -12.56
C LYS A 64 8.88 -5.03 -11.57
N GLN A 65 9.85 -4.24 -12.02
CA GLN A 65 10.32 -3.08 -11.27
C GLN A 65 9.31 -1.95 -11.44
N SER A 66 8.80 -1.43 -10.34
CA SER A 66 7.94 -0.25 -10.31
C SER A 66 8.31 0.58 -9.09
N LEU A 67 8.66 1.84 -9.33
CA LEU A 67 9.00 2.76 -8.25
C LEU A 67 7.84 2.89 -7.26
N PHE A 68 6.60 2.97 -7.77
CA PHE A 68 5.41 3.05 -6.91
C PHE A 68 5.20 1.78 -6.08
N SER A 69 5.39 0.60 -6.67
CA SER A 69 5.30 -0.66 -5.92
C SER A 69 6.32 -0.72 -4.79
N ASP A 70 7.55 -0.31 -5.06
CA ASP A 70 8.62 -0.30 -4.06
C ASP A 70 8.32 0.68 -2.92
N ARG A 71 7.76 1.85 -3.26
CA ARG A 71 7.35 2.84 -2.26
C ARG A 71 6.17 2.40 -1.43
N ILE A 72 5.13 1.82 -2.03
CA ILE A 72 3.99 1.29 -1.28
C ILE A 72 4.43 0.16 -0.36
N PHE A 73 5.29 -0.75 -0.83
CA PHE A 73 5.85 -1.80 0.02
C PHE A 73 6.57 -1.22 1.24
N GLN A 74 7.44 -0.23 1.01
CA GLN A 74 8.17 0.44 2.10
C GLN A 74 7.26 1.15 3.10
N LEU A 75 6.13 1.71 2.64
CA LEU A 75 5.16 2.35 3.54
C LEU A 75 4.29 1.33 4.28
N PHE A 76 4.11 0.13 3.72
CA PHE A 76 3.42 -0.96 4.39
C PHE A 76 4.32 -1.62 5.45
N ASP A 77 5.60 -1.83 5.14
CA ASP A 77 6.64 -2.32 6.07
C ASP A 77 7.02 -1.24 7.08
N SER A 78 6.12 -0.99 8.03
CA SER A 78 6.27 0.03 9.07
C SER A 78 7.42 -0.27 10.03
N LYS A 79 7.77 -1.55 10.20
CA LYS A 79 8.89 -2.01 11.04
C LYS A 79 10.25 -1.95 10.34
N GLN A 80 10.25 -1.83 9.01
CA GLN A 80 11.44 -1.80 8.16
C GLN A 80 12.30 -3.07 8.29
N ASP A 81 11.66 -4.22 8.45
CA ASP A 81 12.35 -5.52 8.53
C ASP A 81 12.37 -6.27 7.18
N GLY A 82 11.81 -5.67 6.14
CA GLY A 82 11.85 -6.17 4.77
C GLY A 82 10.69 -7.09 4.40
N VAL A 83 9.71 -7.25 5.29
CA VAL A 83 8.50 -8.03 5.06
C VAL A 83 7.26 -7.28 5.55
N ILE A 84 6.08 -7.68 5.10
CA ILE A 84 4.82 -7.11 5.59
C ILE A 84 4.10 -8.17 6.43
N GLU A 85 3.92 -7.88 7.72
CA GLU A 85 3.08 -8.66 8.61
C GLU A 85 1.58 -8.39 8.40
N PHE A 86 0.73 -9.29 8.89
CA PHE A 86 -0.72 -9.13 8.76
C PHE A 86 -1.25 -7.83 9.41
N GLU A 87 -0.72 -7.43 10.56
CA GLU A 87 -1.11 -6.16 11.21
C GLU A 87 -0.74 -4.95 10.35
N GLU A 88 0.45 -4.96 9.76
CA GLU A 88 0.94 -3.90 8.88
C GLU A 88 0.11 -3.80 7.60
N PHE A 89 -0.23 -4.96 7.02
CA PHE A 89 -1.12 -5.06 5.87
C PHE A 89 -2.49 -4.44 6.16
N ILE A 90 -3.12 -4.79 7.29
CA ILE A 90 -4.44 -4.28 7.68
C ILE A 90 -4.41 -2.78 7.94
N ARG A 91 -3.45 -2.30 8.74
CA ARG A 91 -3.32 -0.87 9.06
C ARG A 91 -3.07 -0.03 7.81
N SER A 92 -2.21 -0.50 6.92
CA SER A 92 -1.87 0.24 5.71
C SER A 92 -3.04 0.26 4.72
N LEU A 93 -3.75 -0.87 4.54
CA LEU A 93 -4.95 -0.91 3.71
C LEU A 93 -6.10 -0.06 4.27
N SER A 94 -6.18 0.13 5.59
CA SER A 94 -7.19 0.98 6.22
C SER A 94 -7.17 2.40 5.65
N ILE A 95 -5.99 2.94 5.32
CA ILE A 95 -5.84 4.28 4.74
C ILE A 95 -6.52 4.37 3.36
N PHE A 96 -6.55 3.27 2.60
CA PHE A 96 -7.19 3.20 1.30
C PHE A 96 -8.71 2.99 1.39
N HIS A 97 -9.26 2.74 2.58
CA HIS A 97 -10.69 2.54 2.77
C HIS A 97 -11.50 3.80 2.36
N PRO A 98 -12.67 3.67 1.73
CA PRO A 98 -13.48 4.83 1.32
C PRO A 98 -13.93 5.75 2.46
N GLU A 99 -13.98 5.24 3.70
CA GLU A 99 -14.36 6.02 4.89
C GLU A 99 -13.17 6.62 5.63
N ALA A 100 -11.94 6.30 5.23
CA ALA A 100 -10.76 6.89 5.84
C ALA A 100 -10.75 8.42 5.58
N PRO A 101 -10.42 9.24 6.60
CA PRO A 101 -10.33 10.69 6.47
C PRO A 101 -9.40 11.09 5.34
N GLN A 102 -9.78 12.15 4.63
CA GLN A 102 -8.95 12.70 3.56
C GLN A 102 -7.57 13.11 4.09
N ALA A 103 -7.47 13.63 5.31
CA ALA A 103 -6.19 14.01 5.92
C ALA A 103 -5.20 12.84 6.02
N GLU A 104 -5.66 11.64 6.40
CA GLU A 104 -4.81 10.43 6.43
C GLU A 104 -4.32 10.06 5.03
N LYS A 105 -5.21 10.14 4.04
CA LYS A 105 -4.87 9.87 2.62
C LYS A 105 -3.85 10.88 2.09
N VAL A 106 -4.02 12.16 2.43
CA VAL A 106 -3.11 13.24 2.03
C VAL A 106 -1.74 13.04 2.66
N SER A 107 -1.68 12.75 3.96
CA SER A 107 -0.43 12.47 4.67
C SER A 107 0.27 11.23 4.11
N PHE A 108 -0.45 10.15 3.81
CA PHE A 108 0.16 8.96 3.23
C PHE A 108 0.66 9.22 1.79
N ALA A 109 -0.10 9.95 0.98
CA ALA A 109 0.34 10.35 -0.36
C ALA A 109 1.60 11.24 -0.31
N PHE A 110 1.71 12.12 0.69
CA PHE A 110 2.92 12.90 0.92
C PHE A 110 4.14 11.98 1.14
N GLN A 111 4.01 11.01 2.05
CA GLN A 111 5.06 10.02 2.31
C GLN A 111 5.37 9.15 1.09
N LEU A 112 4.39 8.90 0.23
CA LEU A 112 4.59 8.17 -1.02
C LEU A 112 5.53 8.94 -1.97
N TYR A 113 5.35 10.26 -2.05
CA TYR A 113 6.13 11.14 -2.93
C TYR A 113 7.48 11.59 -2.35
N ASP A 114 7.63 11.71 -1.03
CA ASP A 114 8.90 11.97 -0.33
C ASP A 114 9.78 10.71 -0.30
N ILE A 115 10.38 10.40 -1.44
CA ILE A 115 11.16 9.18 -1.69
C ILE A 115 12.33 9.05 -0.69
N ARG A 116 13.01 10.14 -0.39
CA ARG A 116 14.18 10.16 0.52
C ARG A 116 13.79 10.30 1.99
N GLN A 117 12.50 10.46 2.31
CA GLN A 117 11.99 10.67 3.66
C GLN A 117 12.64 11.88 4.34
N THR A 118 12.80 12.97 3.59
CA THR A 118 13.39 14.22 4.08
C THR A 118 12.40 15.07 4.87
N GLY A 119 11.11 14.71 4.83
CA GLY A 119 10.00 15.53 5.29
C GLY A 119 9.54 16.57 4.27
N PHE A 120 10.02 16.49 3.03
CA PHE A 120 9.70 17.40 1.93
C PHE A 120 9.63 16.63 0.61
N ILE A 121 8.77 17.08 -0.31
CA ILE A 121 8.81 16.62 -1.70
C ILE A 121 9.77 17.55 -2.45
N GLU A 122 10.91 17.02 -2.85
CA GLU A 122 11.97 17.77 -3.50
C GLU A 122 11.92 17.62 -5.03
N HIS A 123 12.45 18.61 -5.75
CA HIS A 123 12.44 18.66 -7.22
C HIS A 123 12.89 17.35 -7.90
N GLN A 124 13.98 16.77 -7.38
CA GLN A 124 14.55 15.52 -7.91
C GLN A 124 13.63 14.31 -7.72
N GLU A 125 12.76 14.34 -6.71
CA GLU A 125 11.79 13.27 -6.45
C GLU A 125 10.63 13.35 -7.42
N VAL A 126 10.11 14.56 -7.66
CA VAL A 126 9.09 14.81 -8.69
C VAL A 126 9.58 14.39 -10.06
N LYS A 127 10.82 14.75 -10.43
CA LYS A 127 11.45 14.29 -11.68
C LYS A 127 11.48 12.78 -11.78
N LYS A 128 11.96 12.11 -10.73
CA LYS A 128 12.07 10.64 -10.68
C LYS A 128 10.70 9.96 -10.81
N LEU A 129 9.66 10.51 -10.18
CA LEU A 129 8.29 10.01 -10.28
C LEU A 129 7.73 10.14 -11.69
N ILE A 130 7.90 11.30 -12.32
CA ILE A 130 7.43 11.55 -13.70
C ILE A 130 8.14 10.60 -14.66
N MET A 131 9.46 10.45 -14.54
CA MET A 131 10.23 9.53 -15.39
C MET A 131 9.76 8.08 -15.23
N ALA A 132 9.55 7.62 -13.99
CA ALA A 132 9.03 6.27 -13.73
C ALA A 132 7.64 6.06 -14.34
N LEU A 133 6.75 7.05 -14.24
CA LEU A 133 5.40 6.97 -14.81
C LEU A 133 5.41 6.92 -16.35
N LEU A 134 6.28 7.71 -16.98
CA LEU A 134 6.45 7.74 -18.43
C LEU A 134 7.00 6.39 -18.92
N GLU A 135 8.00 5.85 -18.24
CA GLU A 135 8.57 4.53 -18.53
C GLU A 135 7.52 3.41 -18.40
N GLU A 136 6.73 3.41 -17.33
CA GLU A 136 5.65 2.42 -17.13
C GLU A 136 4.52 2.53 -18.17
N SER A 137 4.39 3.68 -18.83
CA SER A 137 3.37 3.97 -19.85
C SER A 137 3.88 3.88 -21.28
N ASP A 138 5.14 3.48 -21.48
CA ASP A 138 5.84 3.48 -22.79
C ASP A 138 5.80 4.86 -23.49
N LEU A 139 5.80 5.94 -22.70
CA LEU A 139 5.81 7.33 -23.18
C LEU A 139 7.22 7.93 -23.05
N ILE A 140 7.60 8.75 -24.04
CA ILE A 140 8.89 9.44 -24.04
C ILE A 140 8.63 10.94 -24.20
N LEU A 141 9.07 11.72 -23.22
CA LEU A 141 9.10 13.18 -23.27
C LEU A 141 10.55 13.65 -23.20
N SER A 142 10.85 14.82 -23.77
CA SER A 142 12.17 15.43 -23.64
C SER A 142 12.38 15.95 -22.22
N ASP A 143 13.65 16.05 -21.81
CA ASP A 143 14.02 16.58 -20.50
C ASP A 143 13.46 18.00 -20.31
N ASP A 144 13.56 18.87 -21.33
CA ASP A 144 13.01 20.23 -21.28
C ASP A 144 11.49 20.27 -21.00
N ILE A 145 10.72 19.30 -21.52
CA ILE A 145 9.28 19.21 -21.26
C ILE A 145 9.04 18.75 -19.82
N ILE A 146 9.82 17.79 -19.35
CA ILE A 146 9.74 17.29 -17.97
C ILE A 146 10.08 18.41 -16.99
N GLU A 147 11.18 19.13 -17.20
CA GLU A 147 11.58 20.29 -16.39
C GLU A 147 10.48 21.35 -16.39
N GLY A 148 9.92 21.69 -17.56
CA GLY A 148 8.81 22.65 -17.62
C GLY A 148 7.53 22.22 -16.86
N ILE A 149 7.26 20.91 -16.76
CA ILE A 149 6.17 20.38 -15.94
C ILE A 149 6.50 20.51 -14.45
N ILE A 150 7.74 20.22 -14.06
CA ILE A 150 8.19 20.30 -12.67
C ILE A 150 8.19 21.76 -12.22
N ASP A 151 8.78 22.67 -12.99
CA ASP A 151 8.80 24.11 -12.70
C ASP A 151 7.40 24.63 -12.44
N LYS A 152 6.45 24.30 -13.32
CA LYS A 152 5.05 24.70 -13.15
C LYS A 152 4.40 24.08 -11.92
N THR A 153 4.74 22.83 -11.58
CA THR A 153 4.26 22.17 -10.38
C THR A 153 4.74 22.89 -9.12
N PHE A 154 6.03 23.28 -9.09
CA PHE A 154 6.61 24.02 -7.96
C PHE A 154 6.07 25.45 -7.88
N GLU A 155 5.86 26.14 -9.02
CA GLU A 155 5.20 27.45 -9.03
C GLU A 155 3.81 27.42 -8.37
N ASP A 156 3.06 26.33 -8.55
CA ASP A 156 1.71 26.18 -8.00
C ASP A 156 1.68 25.67 -6.55
N ALA A 157 2.68 24.86 -6.15
CA ALA A 157 2.71 24.14 -4.87
C ALA A 157 3.63 24.78 -3.81
N ASP A 158 4.83 25.26 -4.18
CA ASP A 158 5.82 25.85 -3.28
C ASP A 158 5.48 27.33 -2.98
N THR A 159 4.52 27.52 -2.08
CA THR A 159 4.04 28.83 -1.65
C THR A 159 5.07 29.62 -0.83
N LYS A 160 5.94 28.90 -0.10
CA LYS A 160 7.00 29.44 0.76
C LYS A 160 8.24 29.83 -0.04
N ARG A 161 8.36 29.32 -1.27
CA ARG A 161 9.45 29.58 -2.23
C ARG A 161 10.82 29.17 -1.69
N ASP A 162 10.88 28.05 -0.98
CA ASP A 162 12.12 27.49 -0.44
C ASP A 162 12.68 26.33 -1.29
N GLY A 163 12.04 26.03 -2.43
CA GLY A 163 12.49 25.05 -3.42
C GLY A 163 12.10 23.62 -3.11
N LYS A 164 11.22 23.41 -2.13
CA LYS A 164 10.75 22.10 -1.66
C LYS A 164 9.30 22.25 -1.20
N ILE A 165 8.53 21.16 -1.21
CA ILE A 165 7.11 21.20 -0.83
C ILE A 165 6.97 20.49 0.51
N ASP A 166 6.54 21.23 1.53
CA ASP A 166 6.22 20.62 2.83
C ASP A 166 4.79 20.09 2.92
N LEU A 167 4.44 19.46 4.04
CA LEU A 167 3.12 18.83 4.22
C LEU A 167 1.97 19.84 4.13
N GLU A 168 2.15 21.06 4.64
CA GLU A 168 1.10 22.10 4.62
C GLU A 168 0.85 22.56 3.18
N GLU A 169 1.93 22.78 2.42
CA GLU A 169 1.85 23.15 1.01
C GLU A 169 1.24 22.04 0.16
N TRP A 170 1.61 20.79 0.43
CA TRP A 170 1.01 19.61 -0.18
C TRP A 170 -0.49 19.52 0.11
N GLU A 171 -0.93 19.71 1.35
CA GLU A 171 -2.35 19.71 1.73
C GLU A 171 -3.13 20.79 0.94
N GLN A 172 -2.58 22.00 0.85
CA GLN A 172 -3.17 23.09 0.08
C GLN A 172 -3.20 22.77 -1.42
N PHE A 173 -2.16 22.15 -1.94
CA PHE A 173 -2.06 21.78 -3.35
C PHE A 173 -3.04 20.66 -3.72
N VAL A 174 -3.18 19.63 -2.89
CA VAL A 174 -4.16 18.54 -3.06
C VAL A 174 -5.59 19.03 -2.92
N THR A 175 -5.86 19.99 -2.01
CA THR A 175 -7.18 20.60 -1.88
C THR A 175 -7.61 21.28 -3.18
N ARG A 176 -6.69 21.94 -3.86
CA ARG A 176 -6.91 22.55 -5.18
C ARG A 176 -6.96 21.52 -6.32
N ASN A 177 -6.29 20.38 -6.14
CA ASN A 177 -6.15 19.32 -7.14
C ASN A 177 -6.49 17.92 -6.58
N PRO A 178 -7.77 17.61 -6.29
CA PRO A 178 -8.15 16.36 -5.61
C PRO A 178 -7.79 15.08 -6.38
N SER A 179 -7.57 15.17 -7.70
CA SER A 179 -7.15 14.04 -8.52
C SER A 179 -5.79 13.46 -8.15
N LEU A 180 -4.92 14.24 -7.49
CA LEU A 180 -3.59 13.79 -7.06
C LEU A 180 -3.65 12.60 -6.09
N ILE A 181 -4.70 12.55 -5.26
CA ILE A 181 -4.90 11.47 -4.30
C ILE A 181 -6.02 10.50 -4.72
N LYS A 182 -6.45 10.54 -5.99
CA LYS A 182 -7.53 9.67 -6.50
C LYS A 182 -7.26 8.19 -6.23
N TYR A 183 -6.00 7.77 -6.34
CA TYR A 183 -5.57 6.39 -6.13
C TYR A 183 -5.39 6.00 -4.65
N MET A 184 -5.55 6.95 -3.73
CA MET A 184 -5.58 6.70 -2.27
C MET A 184 -6.92 6.15 -1.78
N THR A 185 -7.82 5.77 -2.68
CA THR A 185 -9.09 5.13 -2.33
C THR A 185 -9.28 3.89 -3.20
N ILE A 186 -9.47 2.75 -2.56
CA ILE A 186 -9.84 1.49 -3.21
C ILE A 186 -11.33 1.25 -2.92
N PRO A 187 -12.24 1.54 -3.86
CA PRO A 187 -13.69 1.50 -3.60
C PRO A 187 -14.18 0.14 -3.10
N TYR A 188 -13.57 -0.94 -3.59
CA TYR A 188 -13.94 -2.32 -3.27
C TYR A 188 -13.64 -2.73 -1.83
N LEU A 189 -12.86 -1.95 -1.07
CA LEU A 189 -12.59 -2.25 0.34
C LEU A 189 -13.84 -2.15 1.22
N ARG A 190 -14.80 -1.28 0.86
CA ARG A 190 -16.09 -1.18 1.56
C ARG A 190 -16.86 -2.50 1.50
N ASP A 191 -16.89 -3.11 0.32
CA ASP A 191 -17.69 -4.30 0.02
C ASP A 191 -16.84 -5.56 -0.14
N ILE A 192 -15.66 -5.61 0.51
CA ILE A 192 -14.61 -6.60 0.27
C ILE A 192 -15.08 -8.06 0.40
N ILE A 193 -16.05 -8.33 1.28
CA ILE A 193 -16.64 -9.66 1.46
C ILE A 193 -17.36 -10.11 0.18
N THR A 194 -18.08 -9.20 -0.47
CA THR A 194 -18.83 -9.48 -1.71
C THR A 194 -17.99 -9.31 -2.97
N ALA A 195 -17.00 -8.40 -2.94
CA ALA A 195 -16.12 -8.12 -4.07
C ALA A 195 -15.20 -9.31 -4.43
N PHE A 196 -14.98 -10.21 -3.48
CA PHE A 196 -14.15 -11.40 -3.66
C PHE A 196 -14.89 -12.66 -3.17
N PRO A 197 -15.82 -13.22 -3.97
CA PRO A 197 -16.65 -14.36 -3.59
C PRO A 197 -15.87 -15.62 -3.20
N SER A 198 -14.60 -15.73 -3.61
CA SER A 198 -13.69 -16.77 -3.13
C SER A 198 -13.47 -16.77 -1.61
N PHE A 199 -13.85 -15.70 -0.90
CA PHE A 199 -13.82 -15.63 0.55
C PHE A 199 -15.07 -16.20 1.24
N GLU A 200 -16.17 -16.44 0.52
CA GLU A 200 -17.44 -16.85 1.12
C GLU A 200 -17.59 -18.36 1.37
N SER A 201 -16.64 -19.21 0.98
CA SER A 201 -16.84 -20.67 1.14
C SER A 201 -15.64 -21.43 1.68
N THR A 202 -15.54 -21.43 3.01
CA THR A 202 -15.13 -22.60 3.81
C THR A 202 -15.89 -22.50 5.14
N LYS A 203 -17.19 -22.77 5.13
CA LYS A 203 -17.80 -23.33 6.33
C LYS A 203 -17.32 -24.78 6.36
N ASP A 204 -16.52 -25.10 7.37
CA ASP A 204 -16.04 -26.44 7.61
C ASP A 204 -17.22 -27.41 7.63
N THR A 205 -17.34 -28.23 6.60
CA THR A 205 -18.09 -29.48 6.72
C THR A 205 -17.11 -30.50 7.31
N GLU A 206 -16.90 -30.43 8.62
CA GLU A 206 -16.50 -31.61 9.38
C GLU A 206 -17.71 -32.57 9.36
N GLU A 207 -17.86 -33.30 8.26
CA GLU A 207 -18.66 -34.52 8.27
C GLU A 207 -17.79 -35.63 8.87
N ASP A 208 -17.96 -35.83 10.17
CA ASP A 208 -17.76 -37.10 10.85
C ASP A 208 -18.32 -38.24 9.97
N THR A 209 -17.44 -38.96 9.29
CA THR A 209 -17.77 -40.31 8.81
C THR A 209 -16.95 -41.31 9.59
N ILE A 210 -17.45 -41.61 10.79
CA ILE A 210 -17.25 -42.91 11.41
C ILE A 210 -17.89 -43.95 10.49
N LYS A 211 -17.07 -44.84 9.92
CA LYS A 211 -17.38 -46.27 9.77
C LYS A 211 -16.13 -47.06 9.43
#